data_AF-A0AAV4H6B1-F1
#
_entry.id   AF-A0AAV4H6B1-F1
#
_cell.length_a   1.000
_cell.length_b   1.000
_cell.length_c   1.000
_cell.angle_alpha   90.00
_cell.angle_beta   90.00
_cell.angle_gamma   90.00
#
_symmetry.space_group_name_H-M   'P 1'
#
loop_
_entity.id
_entity.type
_entity.pdbx_description
1 polymer ?
#
loop_
_entity_poly.entity_id
_entity_poly.type
_entity_poly.pdbx_seq_one_letter_code
_entity_poly.pdbx_strand_id
1 'polypeptide(L)'
;MLVWDSLVIIGQTEAKCNQLVQLAKKHDVLVVVDDVYNLLWFQPCEPPSKPLQPPARLLTFDKASDPDYGRSHVISVGTFSKFLAPGIRLGWLEASEKILSRLYTSGLAVAGGSFNHYMSRVVSVALKSGQITQHVDAVRQELKKRMDKLCDVLEKHLPNGCSFVKPE
;
A
#
# COMPACT_ATOMS: atom_id res chain seq x y z
N MET A 1 -16.58 23.89 6.43
CA MET A 1 -15.46 23.66 5.51
C MET A 1 -14.42 22.84 6.25
N LEU A 2 -14.65 21.52 6.34
CA LEU A 2 -13.74 20.60 7.00
C LEU A 2 -12.62 20.28 6.01
N VAL A 3 -11.46 20.86 6.25
CA VAL A 3 -10.23 20.62 5.50
C VAL A 3 -9.76 19.21 5.87
N TRP A 4 -9.99 18.25 4.98
CA TRP A 4 -9.47 16.88 5.08
C TRP A 4 -8.05 16.75 4.49
N ASP A 5 -7.33 17.86 4.31
CA ASP A 5 -6.05 17.93 3.56
C ASP A 5 -4.82 17.39 4.32
N SER A 6 -4.98 16.62 5.40
CA SER A 6 -3.82 16.21 6.21
C SER A 6 -3.80 14.75 6.67
N LEU A 7 -4.84 13.95 6.39
CA LEU A 7 -4.88 12.55 6.84
C LEU A 7 -4.85 11.52 5.70
N VAL A 8 -5.00 11.94 4.45
CA VAL A 8 -4.87 11.05 3.29
C VAL A 8 -3.45 11.18 2.76
N ILE A 9 -2.59 10.29 3.25
CA ILE A 9 -1.19 10.22 2.86
C ILE A 9 -1.08 9.42 1.55
N ILE A 10 -1.31 10.07 0.41
CA ILE A 10 -1.08 9.48 -0.92
C ILE A 10 0.08 10.26 -1.56
N GLY A 11 1.15 9.56 -1.98
CA GLY A 11 2.31 10.16 -2.67
C GLY A 11 3.26 10.96 -1.77
N GLN A 12 3.77 10.38 -0.67
CA GLN A 12 4.79 11.09 0.14
C GLN A 12 6.16 11.10 -0.53
N THR A 13 6.88 12.21 -0.30
CA THR A 13 8.32 12.26 -0.52
C THR A 13 9.05 11.41 0.52
N GLU A 14 10.19 10.83 0.14
CA GLU A 14 11.02 10.02 1.05
C GLU A 14 11.39 10.77 2.35
N ALA A 15 11.54 12.10 2.28
CA ALA A 15 11.82 12.94 3.44
C ALA A 15 10.67 12.92 4.47
N LYS A 16 9.42 12.98 4.01
CA LYS A 16 8.25 12.92 4.90
C LYS A 16 8.09 11.53 5.53
N CYS A 17 8.31 10.47 4.75
CA CYS A 17 8.31 9.09 5.26
C CYS A 17 9.34 8.90 6.37
N ASN A 18 10.58 9.38 6.14
CA ASN A 18 11.63 9.36 7.16
C ASN A 18 11.22 10.13 8.41
N GLN A 19 10.71 11.36 8.26
CA GLN A 19 10.28 12.18 9.39
C GLN A 19 9.16 11.53 10.20
N LEU A 20 8.19 10.88 9.54
CA LEU A 20 7.11 10.16 10.20
C LEU A 20 7.62 8.97 11.01
N VAL A 21 8.54 8.18 10.47
CA VAL A 21 9.16 7.06 11.20
C VAL A 21 9.97 7.57 12.40
N GLN A 22 10.71 8.68 12.26
CA GLN A 22 11.44 9.29 13.37
C GLN A 22 10.50 9.80 14.47
N LEU A 23 9.36 10.37 14.09
CA LEU A 23 8.34 10.81 15.05
C LEU A 23 7.73 9.61 15.79
N ALA A 24 7.40 8.54 15.07
CA ALA A 24 6.89 7.31 15.65
C ALA A 24 7.87 6.71 16.68
N LYS A 25 9.16 6.66 16.34
CA LYS A 25 10.25 6.25 17.25
C LYS A 25 10.35 7.15 18.48
N LYS A 26 10.36 8.47 18.28
CA LYS A 26 10.50 9.46 19.36
C LYS A 26 9.36 9.38 20.39
N HIS A 27 8.14 9.10 19.93
CA HIS A 27 6.94 9.09 20.76
C HIS A 27 6.46 7.68 21.14
N ASP A 28 7.21 6.63 20.79
CA ASP A 28 6.84 5.22 21.02
C ASP A 28 5.43 4.88 20.49
N VAL A 29 5.12 5.35 19.29
CA VAL A 29 3.82 5.15 18.64
C VAL A 29 3.93 4.07 17.56
N LEU A 30 2.94 3.17 17.51
CA LEU A 30 2.80 2.20 16.44
C LEU A 30 2.05 2.83 15.25
N VAL A 31 2.65 2.77 14.07
CA VAL A 31 2.09 3.22 12.80
C VAL A 31 1.63 2.01 12.01
N VAL A 32 0.33 1.94 11.74
CA VAL A 32 -0.27 0.92 10.87
C VAL A 32 -0.61 1.57 9.53
N VAL A 33 -0.07 1.02 8.45
CA VAL A 33 -0.14 1.59 7.10
C VAL A 33 -1.00 0.70 6.22
N ASP A 34 -1.99 1.31 5.58
CA ASP A 34 -2.87 0.64 4.62
C ASP A 34 -2.26 0.72 3.20
N ASP A 35 -1.33 -0.19 2.87
CA ASP A 35 -0.57 -0.20 1.61
C ASP A 35 -1.32 -0.91 0.45
N VAL A 36 -2.65 -0.80 0.42
CA VAL A 36 -3.52 -1.59 -0.47
C VAL A 36 -3.43 -1.19 -1.95
N TYR A 37 -3.02 0.04 -2.25
CA TYR A 37 -2.88 0.57 -3.61
C TYR A 37 -1.42 0.67 -4.08
N ASN A 38 -0.44 0.30 -3.27
CA ASN A 38 0.97 0.45 -3.63
C ASN A 38 1.35 -0.34 -4.90
N LEU A 39 0.66 -1.44 -5.19
CA LEU A 39 0.84 -2.25 -6.41
C LEU A 39 0.16 -1.64 -7.66
N LEU A 40 -0.76 -0.69 -7.46
CA LEU A 40 -1.60 -0.06 -8.48
C LEU A 40 -1.20 1.37 -8.83
N TRP A 41 0.02 1.78 -8.46
CA TRP A 41 0.63 3.06 -8.86
C TRP A 41 0.64 3.23 -10.39
N PHE A 42 0.50 4.45 -10.90
CA PHE A 42 0.45 4.68 -12.33
C PHE A 42 1.85 4.97 -12.90
N GLN A 43 2.14 4.35 -14.04
CA GLN A 43 3.37 4.63 -14.76
C GLN A 43 3.32 6.06 -15.35
N PRO A 44 4.41 6.85 -15.28
CA PRO A 44 4.50 8.13 -15.97
C PRO A 44 4.20 7.96 -17.47
N CYS A 45 3.60 8.99 -18.08
CA CYS A 45 3.28 8.97 -19.52
C CYS A 45 4.53 8.94 -20.41
N GLU A 46 5.69 9.37 -19.91
CA GLU A 46 6.97 9.28 -20.61
C GLU A 46 7.80 8.13 -20.04
N PRO A 47 8.47 7.33 -20.89
CA PRO A 47 9.37 6.29 -20.42
C PRO A 47 10.51 6.94 -19.63
N PRO A 48 10.63 6.68 -18.31
CA PRO A 48 11.70 7.24 -17.53
C PRO A 48 13.04 6.62 -17.96
N SER A 49 14.10 7.41 -17.82
CA SER A 49 15.49 6.99 -18.04
C SER A 49 15.97 5.95 -17.01
N LYS A 50 15.16 5.63 -16.01
CA LYS A 50 15.38 4.59 -14.98
C LYS A 50 14.25 3.56 -15.03
N PRO A 51 14.50 2.30 -14.63
CA PRO A 51 13.45 1.31 -14.52
C PRO A 51 12.34 1.80 -13.58
N LEU A 52 11.10 1.66 -14.02
CA LEU A 52 9.91 2.03 -13.26
C LEU A 52 9.85 1.24 -11.95
N GLN A 53 9.88 1.94 -10.82
CA GLN A 53 9.74 1.36 -9.49
C GLN A 53 8.54 1.98 -8.78
N PRO A 54 7.77 1.18 -8.03
CA PRO A 54 6.73 1.71 -7.17
C PRO A 54 7.31 2.69 -6.15
N PRO A 55 6.51 3.65 -5.66
CA PRO A 55 6.93 4.51 -4.56
C PRO A 55 7.39 3.69 -3.36
N ALA A 56 8.38 4.20 -2.64
CA ALA A 56 8.91 3.55 -1.45
C ALA A 56 7.83 3.53 -0.35
N ARG A 57 7.55 2.33 0.18
CA ARG A 57 6.57 2.13 1.25
C ARG A 57 7.12 2.62 2.58
N LEU A 58 6.25 3.09 3.49
CA LEU A 58 6.70 3.58 4.80
C LEU A 58 7.53 2.55 5.58
N LEU A 59 7.18 1.27 5.44
CA LEU A 59 7.91 0.16 6.06
C LEU A 59 9.40 0.14 5.69
N THR A 60 9.79 0.55 4.47
CA THR A 60 11.21 0.52 4.04
C THR A 60 12.09 1.53 4.78
N PHE A 61 11.46 2.51 5.44
CA PHE A 61 12.14 3.53 6.23
C PHE A 61 12.34 3.11 7.69
N ASP A 62 11.67 2.04 8.14
CA ASP A 62 11.90 1.42 9.44
C ASP A 62 12.92 0.28 9.30
N LYS A 63 14.21 0.66 9.20
CA LYS A 63 15.29 -0.25 8.75
C LYS A 63 15.73 -1.23 9.82
N ALA A 64 16.00 -2.47 9.40
CA ALA A 64 16.61 -3.52 10.21
C ALA A 64 18.00 -3.17 10.79
N SER A 65 18.71 -2.26 10.14
CA SER A 65 20.03 -1.78 10.55
C SER A 65 20.00 -0.78 11.70
N ASP A 66 18.83 -0.26 12.08
CA ASP A 66 18.75 0.64 13.21
C ASP A 66 19.00 -0.14 14.51
N PRO A 67 19.82 0.39 15.43
CA PRO A 67 20.09 -0.27 16.72
C PRO A 67 18.80 -0.52 17.54
N ASP A 68 17.75 0.27 17.28
CA ASP A 68 16.43 0.13 17.88
C ASP A 68 15.43 -0.68 17.03
N TYR A 69 15.85 -1.45 16.02
CA TYR A 69 14.92 -2.24 15.19
C TYR A 69 14.08 -3.26 15.99
N GLY A 70 14.59 -3.68 17.15
CA GLY A 70 13.82 -4.45 18.15
C GLY A 70 12.60 -3.70 18.72
N ARG A 71 12.43 -2.42 18.38
CA ARG A 71 11.28 -1.56 18.63
C ARG A 71 10.62 -1.07 17.33
N SER A 72 10.76 -1.77 16.20
CA SER A 72 10.10 -1.37 14.95
C SER A 72 8.65 -0.91 15.18
N HIS A 73 8.32 0.23 14.58
CA HIS A 73 7.10 1.00 14.82
C HIS A 73 6.15 0.97 13.64
N VAL A 74 6.52 0.32 12.52
CA VAL A 74 5.72 0.33 11.30
C VAL A 74 5.20 -1.07 10.99
N ILE A 75 3.88 -1.17 10.81
CA ILE A 75 3.20 -2.34 10.27
C ILE A 75 2.60 -1.92 8.95
N SER A 76 2.85 -2.68 7.89
CA SER A 76 2.17 -2.51 6.63
C SER A 76 1.14 -3.61 6.38
N VAL A 77 -0.04 -3.20 5.93
CA VAL A 77 -1.18 -4.06 5.63
C VAL A 77 -1.42 -4.06 4.13
N GLY A 78 -1.41 -5.24 3.52
CA GLY A 78 -1.73 -5.46 2.12
C GLY A 78 -3.01 -6.27 1.93
N THR A 79 -3.64 -6.12 0.77
CA THR A 79 -4.86 -6.87 0.42
C THR A 79 -4.85 -7.32 -1.04
N PHE A 80 -5.45 -8.48 -1.32
CA PHE A 80 -5.74 -8.92 -2.68
C PHE A 80 -7.05 -8.35 -3.24
N SER A 81 -7.85 -7.67 -2.39
CA SER A 81 -9.20 -7.23 -2.73
C SER A 81 -9.28 -6.22 -3.86
N LYS A 82 -8.23 -5.39 -4.03
CA LYS A 82 -8.22 -4.25 -4.96
C LYS A 82 -7.81 -4.60 -6.38
N PHE A 83 -7.18 -5.75 -6.59
CA PHE A 83 -6.70 -6.17 -7.89
C PHE A 83 -7.14 -7.58 -8.29
N LEU A 84 -7.38 -8.51 -7.35
CA LEU A 84 -7.94 -9.82 -7.68
C LEU A 84 -9.47 -9.81 -7.59
N ALA A 85 -10.02 -9.80 -6.37
CA ALA A 85 -11.45 -9.65 -6.11
C ALA A 85 -11.72 -9.42 -4.62
N PRO A 86 -12.71 -8.61 -4.24
CA PRO A 86 -13.05 -8.35 -2.84
C PRO A 86 -13.54 -9.60 -2.09
N GLY A 87 -14.13 -10.57 -2.80
CA GLY A 87 -14.65 -11.82 -2.24
C GLY A 87 -13.56 -12.82 -1.81
N ILE A 88 -12.29 -12.60 -2.16
CA ILE A 88 -11.19 -13.49 -1.79
C ILE A 88 -10.92 -13.45 -0.28
N ARG A 89 -11.22 -12.32 0.38
CA ARG A 89 -11.03 -12.11 1.83
C ARG A 89 -9.63 -12.54 2.30
N LEU A 90 -8.61 -12.16 1.51
CA LEU A 90 -7.20 -12.47 1.78
C LEU A 90 -6.37 -11.19 1.70
N GLY A 91 -5.39 -11.11 2.57
CA GLY A 91 -4.39 -10.04 2.62
C GLY A 91 -3.12 -10.57 3.28
N TRP A 92 -2.19 -9.67 3.55
CA TRP A 92 -0.93 -9.99 4.21
C TRP A 92 -0.51 -8.83 5.11
N LEU A 93 0.41 -9.12 6.03
CA LEU A 93 1.01 -8.16 6.93
C LEU A 93 2.52 -8.23 6.77
N GLU A 94 3.17 -7.07 6.75
CA GLU A 94 4.62 -6.93 6.77
C GLU A 94 5.00 -6.08 7.98
N ALA A 95 5.80 -6.64 8.88
CA ALA A 95 6.23 -6.01 10.13
C ALA A 95 7.51 -6.70 10.65
N SER A 96 8.13 -6.14 11.68
CA SER A 96 9.25 -6.80 12.36
C SER A 96 8.86 -8.15 12.97
N GLU A 97 9.84 -9.04 13.10
CA GLU A 97 9.66 -10.38 13.67
C GLU A 97 9.04 -10.34 15.08
N LYS A 98 9.40 -9.33 15.89
CA LYS A 98 8.84 -9.13 17.23
C LYS A 98 7.34 -8.86 17.19
N ILE A 99 6.88 -8.00 16.28
CA ILE A 99 5.46 -7.72 16.08
C ILE A 99 4.74 -8.96 15.57
N LEU A 100 5.30 -9.62 14.56
CA LEU A 100 4.71 -10.84 13.98
C LEU A 100 4.57 -11.95 15.03
N SER A 101 5.58 -12.15 15.88
CA SER A 101 5.54 -13.13 16.96
C SER A 101 4.41 -12.87 17.96
N ARG A 102 4.17 -11.59 18.31
CA ARG A 102 3.03 -11.19 19.15
C ARG A 102 1.68 -11.44 18.45
N LEU A 103 1.61 -11.21 17.14
CA LEU A 103 0.39 -11.48 16.36
C LEU A 103 0.08 -12.98 16.28
N TYR A 104 1.09 -13.82 16.06
CA TYR A 104 0.92 -15.28 16.01
C TYR A 104 0.50 -15.90 17.34
N THR A 105 0.89 -15.28 18.46
CA THR A 105 0.50 -15.71 19.80
C THR A 105 -0.80 -15.06 20.29
N SER A 106 -1.38 -14.16 19.49
CA SER A 106 -2.62 -13.49 19.85
C SER A 106 -3.81 -14.45 19.88
N GLY A 107 -4.81 -14.17 20.71
CA GLY A 107 -6.04 -14.96 20.76
C GLY A 107 -6.77 -15.04 19.40
N LEU A 108 -6.60 -14.04 18.53
CA LEU A 108 -7.13 -14.09 17.17
C LEU A 108 -6.45 -15.16 16.32
N ALA A 109 -5.13 -15.28 16.39
CA ALA A 109 -4.40 -16.31 15.64
C ALA A 109 -4.62 -17.71 16.22
N VAL A 110 -4.75 -17.82 17.55
CA VAL A 110 -4.90 -19.10 18.23
C VAL A 110 -6.35 -19.62 18.20
N ALA A 111 -7.34 -18.73 18.39
CA ALA A 111 -8.74 -19.10 18.56
C ALA A 111 -9.70 -18.48 17.52
N GLY A 112 -9.24 -17.54 16.70
CA GLY A 112 -10.06 -16.85 15.69
C GLY A 112 -10.33 -17.66 14.41
N GLY A 113 -9.87 -18.91 14.34
CA GLY A 113 -10.07 -19.80 13.21
C GLY A 113 -8.99 -19.68 12.13
N SER A 114 -9.29 -20.20 10.94
CA SER A 114 -8.33 -20.28 9.83
C SER A 114 -8.20 -18.96 9.07
N PHE A 115 -6.96 -18.55 8.76
CA PHE A 115 -6.62 -17.44 7.86
C PHE A 115 -6.93 -17.72 6.37
N ASN A 116 -8.04 -18.40 6.08
CA ASN A 116 -8.44 -18.76 4.73
C ASN A 116 -7.35 -19.55 3.96
N HIS A 117 -6.98 -20.74 4.48
CA HIS A 117 -5.91 -21.56 3.90
C HIS A 117 -6.15 -21.95 2.44
N TYR A 118 -7.42 -22.18 2.06
CA TYR A 118 -7.78 -22.54 0.69
C TYR A 118 -7.38 -21.42 -0.29
N MET A 119 -7.85 -20.19 -0.05
CA MET A 119 -7.49 -19.07 -0.92
C MET A 119 -6.01 -18.72 -0.83
N SER A 120 -5.38 -18.87 0.34
CA SER A 120 -3.94 -18.72 0.49
C SER A 120 -3.18 -19.67 -0.45
N ARG A 121 -3.64 -20.92 -0.60
CA ARG A 121 -3.03 -21.89 -1.52
C ARG A 121 -3.25 -21.52 -2.98
N VAL A 122 -4.47 -21.14 -3.35
CA VAL A 122 -4.79 -20.71 -4.73
C VAL A 122 -3.93 -19.52 -5.13
N VAL A 123 -3.87 -18.48 -4.28
CA VAL A 123 -3.06 -17.28 -4.52
C VAL A 123 -1.58 -17.62 -4.54
N SER A 124 -1.08 -18.51 -3.67
CA SER A 124 0.32 -18.97 -3.70
C SER A 124 0.71 -19.61 -5.03
N VAL A 125 -0.16 -20.44 -5.61
CA VAL A 125 0.08 -21.05 -6.93
C VAL A 125 0.09 -19.98 -8.02
N ALA A 126 -0.86 -19.06 -8.02
CA ALA A 126 -0.96 -17.98 -8.99
C ALA A 126 0.17 -16.93 -8.90
N LEU A 127 0.73 -16.72 -7.70
CA LEU A 127 1.95 -15.92 -7.50
C LEU A 127 3.15 -16.62 -8.13
N LYS A 128 3.33 -17.92 -7.84
CA LYS A 128 4.48 -18.70 -8.34
C LYS A 128 4.47 -18.87 -9.86
N SER A 129 3.29 -18.92 -10.48
CA SER A 129 3.14 -18.98 -11.94
C SER A 129 3.33 -17.63 -12.63
N GLY A 130 3.46 -16.52 -11.89
CA GLY A 130 3.56 -15.17 -12.43
C GLY A 130 2.24 -14.58 -12.95
N GLN A 131 1.14 -15.31 -12.87
CA GLN A 131 -0.18 -14.88 -13.38
C GLN A 131 -0.70 -13.63 -12.65
N ILE A 132 -0.44 -13.54 -11.33
CA ILE A 132 -0.87 -12.36 -10.55
C ILE A 132 -0.12 -11.10 -11.01
N THR A 133 1.18 -11.20 -11.29
CA THR A 133 1.96 -10.05 -11.77
C THR A 133 1.39 -9.53 -13.10
N GLN A 134 1.17 -10.42 -14.06
CA GLN A 134 0.57 -10.08 -15.35
C GLN A 134 -0.83 -9.46 -15.19
N HIS A 135 -1.65 -10.03 -14.31
CA HIS A 135 -2.98 -9.52 -14.01
C HIS A 135 -2.95 -8.13 -13.38
N VAL A 136 -2.06 -7.88 -12.41
CA VAL A 136 -1.88 -6.57 -11.79
C VAL A 136 -1.46 -5.53 -12.81
N ASP A 137 -0.57 -5.87 -13.74
CA ASP A 137 -0.17 -4.95 -14.81
C ASP A 137 -1.34 -4.60 -15.74
N ALA A 138 -2.17 -5.58 -16.12
CA ALA A 138 -3.37 -5.35 -16.91
C ALA A 138 -4.38 -4.46 -16.17
N VAL A 139 -4.63 -4.72 -14.88
CA VAL A 139 -5.50 -3.90 -14.03
C VAL A 139 -4.97 -2.47 -13.93
N ARG A 140 -3.66 -2.29 -13.73
CA ARG A 140 -3.03 -0.96 -13.65
C ARG A 140 -3.23 -0.16 -14.95
N GLN A 141 -3.04 -0.80 -16.11
CA GLN A 141 -3.26 -0.15 -17.40
C GLN A 141 -4.71 0.28 -17.59
N GLU A 142 -5.67 -0.56 -17.20
CA GLU A 142 -7.09 -0.25 -17.30
C GLU A 142 -7.50 0.88 -16.34
N LEU A 143 -7.03 0.83 -15.10
CA LEU A 143 -7.26 1.90 -14.12
C LEU A 143 -6.65 3.22 -14.59
N LYS A 144 -5.46 3.19 -15.22
CA LYS A 144 -4.82 4.37 -15.80
C LYS A 144 -5.70 5.01 -16.87
N LYS A 145 -6.21 4.21 -17.83
CA LYS A 145 -7.11 4.72 -18.89
C LYS A 145 -8.35 5.40 -18.31
N ARG A 146 -8.94 4.82 -17.27
CA ARG A 146 -10.12 5.40 -16.59
C ARG A 146 -9.78 6.67 -15.85
N MET A 147 -8.64 6.70 -15.15
CA MET A 147 -8.14 7.87 -14.44
C MET A 147 -7.84 9.02 -15.40
N ASP A 148 -7.12 8.76 -16.50
CA ASP A 148 -6.83 9.76 -17.54
C ASP A 148 -8.15 10.29 -18.14
N LYS A 149 -9.11 9.41 -18.46
CA LYS A 149 -10.41 9.84 -19.00
C LYS A 149 -11.20 10.69 -18.01
N LEU A 150 -11.16 10.36 -16.72
CA LEU A 150 -11.81 11.16 -15.68
C LEU A 150 -11.15 12.53 -15.54
N CYS A 151 -9.81 12.59 -15.54
CA CYS A 151 -9.08 13.85 -15.50
C CYS A 151 -9.42 14.73 -16.70
N ASP A 152 -9.46 14.17 -17.93
CA ASP A 152 -9.84 14.91 -19.13
C ASP A 152 -11.24 15.53 -19.03
N VAL A 153 -12.19 14.81 -18.41
CA VAL A 153 -13.57 15.28 -18.22
C VAL A 153 -13.62 16.36 -17.15
N LEU A 154 -12.89 16.16 -16.05
CA LEU A 154 -12.79 17.15 -14.99
C LEU A 154 -12.18 18.44 -15.53
N GLU A 155 -11.05 18.40 -16.25
CA GLU A 155 -10.42 19.59 -16.85
C GLU A 155 -11.35 20.39 -17.77
N LYS A 156 -12.24 19.72 -18.50
CA LYS A 156 -13.17 20.37 -19.44
C LYS A 156 -14.42 20.95 -18.79
N HIS A 157 -14.87 20.37 -17.69
CA HIS A 157 -16.20 20.63 -17.13
C HIS A 157 -16.17 21.10 -15.68
N LEU A 158 -15.00 21.22 -15.05
CA LEU A 158 -14.92 21.71 -13.68
C LEU A 158 -15.41 23.16 -13.60
N PRO A 159 -16.32 23.49 -12.67
CA PRO A 159 -16.73 24.86 -12.43
C PRO A 159 -15.57 25.72 -11.94
N ASN A 160 -15.62 27.02 -12.25
CA ASN A 160 -14.68 28.00 -11.70
C ASN A 160 -14.70 27.96 -10.16
N GLY A 161 -13.51 27.89 -9.55
CA GLY A 161 -13.34 27.80 -8.10
C GLY A 161 -13.17 26.37 -7.57
N CYS A 162 -13.29 25.35 -8.42
CA CYS A 162 -12.92 23.98 -8.09
C CYS A 162 -11.51 23.66 -8.61
N SER A 163 -10.79 22.81 -7.89
CA SER A 163 -9.52 22.24 -8.34
C SER A 163 -9.48 20.75 -7.97
N PHE A 164 -8.67 19.99 -8.69
CA PHE A 164 -8.41 18.59 -8.37
C PHE A 164 -6.92 18.30 -8.51
N VAL A 165 -6.46 17.27 -7.81
CA VAL A 165 -5.09 16.76 -7.93
C VAL A 165 -5.16 15.48 -8.76
N LYS A 166 -4.39 15.44 -9.85
CA LYS A 166 -4.29 14.24 -10.68
C LYS A 166 -3.59 13.13 -9.88
N PRO A 167 -4.18 11.93 -9.77
CA PRO A 167 -3.51 10.80 -9.12
C PRO A 167 -2.25 10.36 -9.86
N GLU A 168 -1.20 10.04 -9.10
CA GLU A 168 0.07 9.45 -9.56
C GLU A 168 0.09 7.93 -9.37
#